data_AF-A0A965PFL2-F1
#
_entry.id   AF-A0A965PFL2-F1
#
_cell.length_a   1.000
_cell.length_b   1.000
_cell.length_c   1.000
_cell.angle_alpha   90.00
_cell.angle_beta   90.00
_cell.angle_gamma   90.00
#
_symmetry.space_group_name_H-M   'P 1'
#
loop_
_entity.id
_entity.type
_entity.pdbx_description
1 polymer ?
#
loop_
_entity_poly.entity_id
_entity_poly.type
_entity_poly.pdbx_seq_one_letter_code
_entity_poly.pdbx_strand_id
1 'polypeptide(L)'
;MSIDGRFQIDVLFHDVGGANSLKVLSLESGDAVSSGKVALITGTVGTSSVTISRQPAPYTAADGGIVTFATVERVALQADPHVELTTSTAKTYFASGNRVGVYELTGSERTASTFSVRTTTGTATYSLLVYGS
;
A
#
# COMPACT_ATOMS: atom_id res chain seq x y z
N MET A 1 -10.29 14.33 9.48
CA MET A 1 -9.10 13.64 10.05
C MET A 1 -7.93 13.75 9.07
N SER A 2 -6.87 14.49 9.40
CA SER A 2 -5.65 14.57 8.58
C SER A 2 -4.64 13.55 9.12
N ILE A 3 -4.06 12.75 8.22
CA ILE A 3 -2.99 11.82 8.51
C ILE A 3 -1.69 12.52 8.09
N ASP A 4 -0.83 12.81 9.06
CA ASP A 4 0.60 13.04 8.83
C ASP A 4 1.31 11.71 9.08
N GLY A 5 2.13 11.28 8.13
CA GLY A 5 2.85 10.01 8.21
C GLY A 5 4.24 10.08 7.59
N ARG A 6 5.15 9.23 8.06
CA ARG A 6 6.50 9.05 7.52
C ARG A 6 6.74 7.57 7.28
N PHE A 7 7.37 7.22 6.16
CA PHE A 7 7.94 5.90 5.92
C PHE A 7 9.45 5.95 6.08
N GLN A 8 10.04 5.08 6.89
CA GLN A 8 11.50 4.98 7.07
C GLN A 8 11.89 3.50 7.14
N ILE A 9 12.84 3.09 6.30
CA ILE A 9 13.48 1.76 6.37
C ILE A 9 14.98 2.00 6.59
N ASP A 10 15.53 1.37 7.62
CA ASP A 10 16.98 1.30 7.86
C ASP A 10 17.43 -0.17 7.78
N VAL A 11 18.43 -0.46 6.95
CA VAL A 11 18.96 -1.82 6.78
C VAL A 11 20.49 -1.78 6.82
N LEU A 12 21.05 -2.47 7.81
CA LEU A 12 22.49 -2.63 7.97
C LEU A 12 22.89 -4.06 7.59
N PHE A 13 23.68 -4.21 6.53
CA PHE A 13 24.31 -5.48 6.16
C PHE A 13 25.79 -5.47 6.51
N HIS A 14 26.26 -6.54 7.13
CA HIS A 14 27.69 -6.81 7.34
C HIS A 14 28.10 -7.96 6.43
N ASP A 15 29.07 -7.73 5.55
CA ASP A 15 29.76 -8.81 4.85
C ASP A 15 30.79 -9.43 5.81
N VAL A 16 30.76 -10.75 5.95
CA VAL A 16 31.66 -11.51 6.84
C VAL A 16 32.84 -12.12 6.06
N GLY A 17 32.93 -11.92 4.74
CA GLY A 17 33.78 -12.73 3.86
C GLY A 17 34.61 -12.03 2.77
N GLY A 18 34.49 -10.72 2.51
CA GLY A 18 35.21 -10.11 1.39
C GLY A 18 35.52 -8.63 1.57
N ALA A 19 36.80 -8.26 1.34
CA ALA A 19 37.38 -6.92 1.26
C ALA A 19 36.43 -5.75 1.61
N ASN A 20 36.42 -5.39 2.91
CA ASN A 20 35.80 -4.23 3.57
C ASN A 20 35.40 -3.05 2.66
N SER A 21 34.32 -3.19 1.92
CA SER A 21 33.66 -2.07 1.25
C SER A 21 32.27 -1.94 1.87
N LEU A 22 32.18 -1.07 2.88
CA LEU A 22 30.92 -0.63 3.47
C LEU A 22 30.07 0.01 2.36
N LYS A 23 29.11 -0.74 1.82
CA LYS A 23 28.05 -0.18 0.98
C LYS A 23 26.91 0.22 1.90
N VAL A 24 26.94 1.47 2.35
CA VAL A 24 25.79 2.08 3.03
C VAL A 24 24.78 2.46 1.94
N LEU A 25 23.68 1.72 1.84
CA LEU A 25 22.53 2.12 1.05
C LEU A 25 21.53 2.79 1.99
N SER A 26 21.60 4.11 2.10
CA SER A 26 20.58 4.89 2.80
C SER A 26 19.40 5.12 1.84
N LEU A 27 18.23 4.59 2.18
CA LEU A 27 16.98 4.87 1.47
C LEU A 27 16.20 5.92 2.27
N GLU A 28 16.55 7.19 2.07
CA GLU A 28 15.79 8.32 2.63
C GLU A 28 14.85 8.88 1.56
N SER A 29 13.57 8.51 1.65
CA SER A 29 12.49 9.11 0.87
C SER A 29 11.42 9.59 1.85
N GLY A 30 11.20 10.90 1.89
CA GLY A 30 10.25 11.54 2.78
C GLY A 30 9.48 12.60 2.03
N ASP A 31 8.45 12.18 1.29
CA ASP A 31 7.50 13.11 0.69
C ASP A 31 6.41 13.42 1.72
N ALA A 32 6.34 14.68 2.17
CA ALA A 32 5.21 15.14 2.97
C ALA A 32 3.97 15.13 2.07
N VAL A 33 3.01 14.25 2.37
CA VAL A 33 1.82 14.09 1.54
C VAL A 33 0.69 14.92 2.11
N SER A 34 0.39 16.05 1.45
CA SER A 34 -0.77 16.87 1.78
C SER A 34 -2.09 16.13 1.50
N SER A 35 -3.19 16.60 2.08
CA SER A 35 -4.54 16.08 1.87
C SER A 35 -4.88 15.87 0.38
N GLY A 36 -5.68 14.83 0.10
CA GLY A 36 -6.17 14.52 -1.25
C GLY A 36 -5.33 13.50 -2.04
N LYS A 37 -4.16 13.11 -1.56
CA LYS A 37 -3.24 12.17 -2.23
C LYS A 37 -3.10 10.80 -1.55
N VAL A 38 -3.81 10.58 -0.43
CA VAL A 38 -3.75 9.33 0.34
C VAL A 38 -5.15 8.90 0.74
N ALA A 39 -5.45 7.61 0.61
CA ALA A 39 -6.61 6.97 1.21
C ALA A 39 -6.17 5.78 2.06
N LEU A 40 -6.68 5.69 3.28
CA LEU A 40 -6.53 4.53 4.15
C LEU A 40 -7.86 3.78 4.21
N ILE A 41 -7.86 2.53 3.74
CA ILE A 41 -9.00 1.62 3.79
C ILE A 41 -8.68 0.49 4.76
N THR A 42 -9.51 0.32 5.78
CA THR A 42 -9.40 -0.79 6.73
C THR A 42 -10.64 -1.65 6.67
N GLY A 43 -10.49 -2.96 6.84
CA GLY A 43 -11.65 -3.84 6.90
C GLY A 43 -11.30 -5.28 7.21
N THR A 44 -12.33 -6.11 7.22
CA THR A 44 -12.22 -7.57 7.32
C THR A 44 -12.65 -8.19 6.00
N VAL A 45 -11.98 -9.26 5.60
CA VAL A 45 -12.27 -9.97 4.36
C VAL A 45 -12.30 -11.48 4.60
N GLY A 46 -13.18 -12.17 3.88
CA GLY A 46 -13.22 -13.63 3.82
C GLY A 46 -12.60 -14.15 2.53
N THR A 47 -12.98 -15.36 2.14
CA THR A 47 -12.55 -15.96 0.86
C THR A 47 -13.19 -15.31 -0.36
N SER A 48 -14.33 -14.65 -0.18
CA SER A 48 -14.95 -13.81 -1.19
C SER A 48 -14.23 -12.46 -1.28
N SER A 49 -13.92 -12.04 -2.50
CA SER A 49 -13.22 -10.77 -2.72
C SER A 49 -14.08 -9.55 -2.41
N VAL A 50 -13.48 -8.56 -1.77
CA VAL A 50 -14.02 -7.21 -1.58
C VAL A 50 -13.38 -6.29 -2.61
N THR A 51 -14.21 -5.64 -3.43
CA THR A 51 -13.76 -4.69 -4.44
C THR A 51 -13.76 -3.27 -3.87
N ILE A 52 -12.61 -2.61 -4.00
CA ILE A 52 -12.34 -1.22 -3.64
C ILE A 52 -12.22 -0.46 -4.96
N SER A 53 -13.19 0.42 -5.23
CA SER A 53 -13.21 1.23 -6.45
C SER A 53 -12.42 2.52 -6.27
N ARG A 54 -11.60 2.86 -7.27
CA ARG A 54 -10.86 4.13 -7.32
C ARG A 54 -11.79 5.31 -7.66
N GLN A 55 -12.77 5.09 -8.54
CA GLN A 55 -13.77 6.11 -8.89
C GLN A 55 -15.16 5.53 -9.16
N PRO A 56 -16.23 6.24 -8.74
CA PRO A 56 -16.20 7.36 -7.80
C PRO A 56 -15.73 6.86 -6.42
N ALA A 57 -14.76 7.57 -5.82
CA ALA A 57 -14.18 7.15 -4.56
C ALA A 57 -15.18 7.45 -3.43
N PRO A 58 -15.57 6.47 -2.59
CA PRO A 58 -16.36 6.76 -1.39
C PRO A 58 -15.51 7.39 -0.27
N TYR A 59 -14.24 7.68 -0.51
CA TYR A 59 -13.28 8.11 0.51
C TYR A 59 -13.22 9.63 0.61
N THR A 60 -13.33 10.14 1.83
CA THR A 60 -13.22 11.57 2.11
C THR A 60 -11.87 11.91 2.75
N ALA A 61 -11.30 13.03 2.33
CA ALA A 61 -10.15 13.65 2.93
C ALA A 61 -10.52 14.24 4.30
N ALA A 62 -9.50 14.73 4.99
CA ALA A 62 -9.60 15.28 6.33
C ALA A 62 -10.65 16.37 6.52
N ASP A 63 -10.84 17.15 5.46
CA ASP A 63 -11.70 18.31 5.30
C ASP A 63 -13.10 17.95 4.80
N GLY A 64 -13.38 16.66 4.57
CA GLY A 64 -14.65 16.16 4.03
C GLY A 64 -14.73 16.21 2.49
N GLY A 65 -13.69 16.68 1.80
CA GLY A 65 -13.60 16.60 0.34
C GLY A 65 -13.42 15.16 -0.15
N ILE A 66 -13.83 14.84 -1.38
CA ILE A 66 -13.63 13.50 -1.94
C ILE A 66 -12.15 13.32 -2.31
N VAL A 67 -11.55 12.20 -1.93
CA VAL A 67 -10.20 11.81 -2.40
C VAL A 67 -10.33 11.23 -3.81
N THR A 68 -9.70 11.86 -4.80
CA THR A 68 -9.65 11.33 -6.16
C THR A 68 -8.21 11.12 -6.60
N PHE A 69 -7.95 9.98 -7.23
CA PHE A 69 -6.66 9.66 -7.82
C PHE A 69 -6.81 9.59 -9.35
N ALA A 70 -6.12 10.46 -10.08
CA ALA A 70 -5.92 10.29 -11.52
C ALA A 70 -4.96 9.12 -11.78
N THR A 71 -3.90 9.00 -10.99
CA THR A 71 -2.97 7.87 -10.98
C THR A 71 -2.66 7.41 -9.57
N VAL A 72 -2.52 6.10 -9.38
CA VAL A 72 -2.00 5.49 -8.14
C VAL A 72 -0.52 5.23 -8.32
N GLU A 73 0.30 5.71 -7.41
CA GLU A 73 1.76 5.59 -7.48
C GLU A 73 2.26 4.48 -6.56
N ARG A 74 1.68 4.36 -5.36
CA ARG A 74 2.11 3.38 -4.36
C ARG A 74 0.93 2.83 -3.59
N VAL A 75 1.07 1.59 -3.14
CA VAL A 75 0.16 1.01 -2.15
C VAL A 75 0.97 0.42 -0.99
N ALA A 76 0.47 0.56 0.23
CA ALA A 76 0.98 -0.16 1.37
C ALA A 76 -0.13 -1.07 1.91
N LEU A 77 0.18 -2.35 2.09
CA LEU A 77 -0.78 -3.35 2.56
C LEU A 77 -0.25 -3.99 3.84
N GLN A 78 -1.10 -4.03 4.85
CA GLN A 78 -0.90 -4.76 6.09
C GLN A 78 -2.07 -5.70 6.30
N ALA A 79 -1.80 -6.94 6.71
CA ALA A 79 -2.86 -7.89 7.00
C ALA A 79 -2.44 -8.98 7.98
N ASP A 80 -3.42 -9.58 8.64
CA ASP A 80 -3.28 -10.76 9.48
C ASP A 80 -4.56 -11.63 9.39
N PRO A 81 -4.48 -12.95 9.09
CA PRO A 81 -3.28 -13.74 8.85
C PRO A 81 -2.62 -13.51 7.48
N HIS A 82 -3.37 -13.62 6.37
CA HIS A 82 -2.86 -13.43 5.00
C HIS A 82 -3.93 -12.79 4.11
N VAL A 83 -3.53 -11.85 3.25
CA VAL A 83 -4.40 -11.19 2.27
C VAL A 83 -3.68 -11.01 0.95
N GLU A 84 -4.43 -11.23 -0.13
CA GLU A 84 -4.09 -10.89 -1.51
C GLU A 84 -4.79 -9.59 -1.91
N LEU A 85 -4.03 -8.66 -2.49
CA LEU A 85 -4.53 -7.44 -3.11
C LEU A 85 -4.26 -7.51 -4.61
N THR A 86 -5.31 -7.69 -5.41
CA THR A 86 -5.21 -7.77 -6.87
C THR A 86 -5.74 -6.50 -7.51
N THR A 87 -4.94 -5.86 -8.35
CA THR A 87 -5.34 -4.69 -9.15
C THR A 87 -6.18 -5.12 -10.36
N SER A 88 -6.95 -4.20 -10.94
CA SER A 88 -7.69 -4.43 -12.18
C SER A 88 -6.79 -4.79 -13.38
N THR A 89 -5.48 -4.59 -13.29
CA THR A 89 -4.46 -5.00 -14.28
C THR A 89 -3.87 -6.37 -13.99
N ALA A 90 -4.51 -7.17 -13.12
CA ALA A 90 -4.14 -8.54 -12.74
C ALA A 90 -2.80 -8.67 -12.00
N LYS A 91 -2.33 -7.61 -11.36
CA LYS A 91 -1.13 -7.64 -10.51
C LYS A 91 -1.52 -7.82 -9.06
N THR A 92 -0.86 -8.76 -8.38
CA THR A 92 -1.20 -9.19 -7.03
C THR A 92 -0.07 -8.89 -6.05
N TYR A 93 -0.45 -8.31 -4.92
CA TYR A 93 0.38 -7.98 -3.77
C TYR A 93 -0.09 -8.77 -2.56
N PHE A 94 0.80 -9.01 -1.59
CA PHE A 94 0.51 -9.91 -0.47
C PHE A 94 0.98 -9.31 0.85
N ALA A 95 0.13 -9.40 1.87
CA ALA A 95 0.54 -9.09 3.25
C ALA A 95 0.15 -10.24 4.17
N SER A 96 0.98 -10.48 5.19
CA SER A 96 0.70 -11.49 6.19
C SER A 96 1.44 -11.23 7.50
N GLY A 97 0.96 -11.86 8.58
CA GLY A 97 1.60 -11.83 9.89
C GLY A 97 1.73 -10.43 10.46
N ASN A 98 0.75 -9.57 10.19
CA ASN A 98 0.70 -8.18 10.64
C ASN A 98 1.88 -7.31 10.16
N ARG A 99 2.50 -7.65 9.02
CA ARG A 99 3.60 -6.89 8.41
C ARG A 99 3.08 -5.99 7.31
N VAL A 100 3.73 -4.84 7.14
CA VAL A 100 3.44 -3.87 6.07
C VAL A 100 4.34 -4.19 4.87
N GLY A 101 3.74 -4.46 3.73
CA GLY A 101 4.41 -4.44 2.43
C GLY A 101 4.13 -3.12 1.72
N VAL A 102 5.15 -2.47 1.18
CA VAL A 102 5.00 -1.25 0.35
C VAL A 102 5.39 -1.58 -1.08
N TYR A 103 4.53 -1.20 -2.01
CA TYR A 103 4.64 -1.54 -3.42
C TYR A 103 4.51 -0.30 -4.28
N GLU A 104 5.43 -0.16 -5.22
CA GLU A 104 5.37 0.86 -6.27
C GLU A 104 4.59 0.30 -7.46
N LEU A 105 3.62 1.07 -7.94
CA LEU A 105 2.84 0.72 -9.13
C LEU A 105 3.52 1.32 -10.35
N THR A 106 3.67 0.51 -11.39
CA THR A 106 4.35 0.93 -12.63
C THR A 106 3.50 0.66 -13.86
N GLY A 107 3.73 1.42 -14.93
CA GLY A 107 3.02 1.25 -16.21
C GLY A 107 1.51 1.35 -16.05
N SER A 108 0.79 0.36 -16.60
CA SER A 108 -0.68 0.33 -16.60
C SER A 108 -1.30 0.18 -15.20
N GLU A 109 -0.57 -0.36 -14.23
CA GLU A 109 -1.05 -0.51 -12.86
C GLU A 109 -1.40 0.83 -12.22
N ARG A 110 -0.69 1.91 -12.59
CA ARG A 110 -0.96 3.27 -12.10
C ARG A 110 -2.36 3.76 -12.44
N THR A 111 -2.99 3.16 -13.45
CA THR A 111 -4.34 3.48 -13.89
C THR A 111 -5.39 2.46 -13.45
N ALA A 112 -5.03 1.54 -12.54
CA ALA A 112 -5.95 0.54 -12.01
C ALA A 112 -7.23 1.22 -11.48
N SER A 113 -8.38 0.76 -11.98
CA SER A 113 -9.68 1.32 -11.62
C SER A 113 -10.22 0.72 -10.33
N THR A 114 -9.76 -0.49 -9.98
CA THR A 114 -10.17 -1.20 -8.77
C THR A 114 -9.01 -1.97 -8.14
N PHE A 115 -9.14 -2.18 -6.83
CA PHE A 115 -8.37 -3.13 -6.06
C PHE A 115 -9.33 -4.19 -5.51
N SER A 116 -8.92 -5.45 -5.55
CA SER A 116 -9.69 -6.59 -5.05
C SER A 116 -8.91 -7.21 -3.91
N VAL A 117 -9.51 -7.25 -2.72
CA VAL A 117 -8.90 -7.78 -1.51
C VAL A 117 -9.56 -9.11 -1.17
N ARG A 118 -8.80 -10.15 -0.85
CA ARG A 118 -9.33 -11.44 -0.35
C ARG A 118 -8.32 -12.15 0.54
N THR A 119 -8.80 -13.07 1.38
CA THR A 119 -7.95 -14.12 1.98
C THR A 119 -8.17 -15.44 1.25
N THR A 120 -7.19 -16.35 1.32
CA THR A 120 -7.30 -17.69 0.75
C THR A 120 -8.01 -18.66 1.70
N THR A 121 -8.02 -18.37 3.01
CA THR A 121 -8.68 -19.19 4.03
C THR A 121 -9.23 -18.33 5.17
N GLY A 122 -10.35 -18.76 5.76
CA GLY A 122 -10.93 -18.12 6.94
C GLY A 122 -11.31 -16.65 6.72
N THR A 123 -10.94 -15.81 7.68
CA THR A 123 -11.11 -14.35 7.63
C THR A 123 -9.79 -13.67 7.97
N ALA A 124 -9.56 -12.49 7.42
CA ALA A 124 -8.39 -11.66 7.70
C ALA A 124 -8.79 -10.21 7.89
N THR A 125 -8.06 -9.51 8.76
CA THR A 125 -8.15 -8.05 8.87
C THR A 125 -7.06 -7.43 8.01
N TYR A 126 -7.37 -6.34 7.32
CA TYR A 126 -6.41 -5.63 6.48
C TYR A 126 -6.47 -4.11 6.67
N SER A 127 -5.35 -3.47 6.39
CA SER A 127 -5.22 -2.04 6.17
C SER A 127 -4.51 -1.83 4.83
N LEU A 128 -5.17 -1.11 3.92
CA LEU A 128 -4.65 -0.73 2.61
C LEU A 128 -4.51 0.78 2.57
N LEU A 129 -3.30 1.26 2.40
CA LEU A 129 -3.01 2.64 2.08
C LEU A 129 -2.76 2.77 0.58
N VAL A 130 -3.47 3.70 -0.07
CA VAL A 130 -3.32 4.01 -1.49
C VAL A 130 -2.78 5.44 -1.59
N TYR A 131 -1.70 5.62 -2.34
CA TYR A 131 -1.06 6.92 -2.57
C TYR A 131 -1.00 7.23 -4.06
N GLY A 132 -1.34 8.47 -4.44
CA GLY A 132 -1.34 8.89 -5.83
C GLY A 132 -1.63 10.37 -6.05
N SER A 133 -1.78 10.73 -7.33
CA SER A 133 -2.04 12.09 -7.83
C SER A 133 -3.39 12.18 -8.50
#